data_AF-A3MUW7-F1
#
_entry.id   AF-A3MUW7-F1
#
_cell.length_a   1.000
_cell.length_b   1.000
_cell.length_c   1.000
_cell.angle_alpha   90.00
_cell.angle_beta   90.00
_cell.angle_gamma   90.00
#
_symmetry.space_group_name_H-M   'P 1'
#
loop_
_entity.id
_entity.type
_entity.pdbx_description
1 polymer ?
#
loop_
_entity_poly.entity_id
_entity_poly.type
_entity_poly.pdbx_seq_one_letter_code
_entity_poly.pdbx_strand_id
1 'polypeptide(L)' 'MVYYVEELLAREEEARRIRRESADWEFINSLPPRQRAALVYYIETGDLYVASRIAGMSMEEFNELRIRAKIPHVN' A
#
# COMPACT_ATOMS: atom_id res chain seq x y z
N MET A 1 -5.85 -3.98 29.02
CA MET A 1 -4.91 -4.41 27.96
C MET A 1 -5.60 -4.90 26.69
N VAL A 2 -6.74 -5.60 26.75
CA VAL A 2 -7.47 -6.08 25.55
C VAL A 2 -7.90 -4.94 24.61
N TYR A 3 -8.41 -3.82 25.16
CA TYR A 3 -8.83 -2.65 24.38
C TYR A 3 -7.75 -2.02 23.48
N TYR A 4 -6.47 -2.10 23.85
CA TYR A 4 -5.39 -1.48 23.07
C TYR A 4 -5.12 -2.25 21.77
N VAL A 5 -5.20 -3.59 21.82
CA VAL A 5 -5.00 -4.44 20.65
C VAL A 5 -6.15 -4.28 19.67
N GLU A 6 -7.39 -4.22 20.17
CA GLU A 6 -8.58 -3.98 19.33
C GLU A 6 -8.53 -2.62 18.62
N GLU A 7 -8.11 -1.56 19.32
CA GLU A 7 -7.95 -0.24 18.72
C GLU A 7 -6.88 -0.23 17.62
N LEU A 8 -5.73 -0.88 17.85
CA LEU A 8 -4.68 -1.02 16.85
C LEU A 8 -5.17 -1.77 15.60
N LEU A 9 -5.88 -2.88 15.79
CA LEU A 9 -6.43 -3.66 14.68
C LEU A 9 -7.46 -2.85 13.88
N ALA A 10 -8.33 -2.09 14.56
CA ALA A 10 -9.30 -1.22 13.91
C ALA A 10 -8.62 -0.12 13.08
N ARG A 11 -7.53 0.47 13.59
CA ARG A 11 -6.75 1.47 12.86
C ARG A 11 -6.04 0.88 11.64
N GLU A 12 -5.46 -0.31 11.74
CA GLU A 12 -4.86 -0.99 10.60
C GLU A 12 -5.89 -1.33 9.52
N GLU A 13 -7.08 -1.79 9.94
CA GLU A 13 -8.19 -2.09 9.02
C GLU A 13 -8.67 -0.83 8.29
N GLU A 14 -8.84 0.28 9.02
CA GLU A 14 -9.19 1.58 8.45
C GLU A 14 -8.12 2.06 7.46
N ALA A 15 -6.83 2.00 7.83
CA ALA A 15 -5.73 2.38 6.98
C ALA A 15 -5.66 1.54 5.69
N ARG A 16 -5.94 0.24 5.79
CA ARG A 16 -6.05 -0.67 4.63
C ARG A 16 -7.23 -0.29 3.74
N ARG A 17 -8.40 0.00 4.33
CA ARG A 17 -9.61 0.40 3.59
C ARG A 17 -9.37 1.69 2.82
N ILE A 18 -8.82 2.72 3.47
CA ILE A 18 -8.49 4.01 2.86
C ILE A 18 -7.55 3.83 1.66
N ARG A 19 -6.49 3.03 1.80
CA ARG A 19 -5.57 2.74 0.69
C ARG A 19 -6.26 2.05 -0.48
N ARG A 20 -7.11 1.06 -0.19
CA ARG A 20 -7.84 0.28 -1.21
C ARG A 20 -8.86 1.11 -1.98
N GLU A 21 -9.64 1.93 -1.27
CA GLU A 21 -10.68 2.78 -1.83
C GLU A 21 -10.10 3.96 -2.63
N SER A 22 -8.94 4.49 -2.22
CA SER A 22 -8.28 5.61 -2.91
C SER A 22 -7.50 5.18 -4.16
N ALA A 23 -7.09 3.91 -4.23
CA ALA A 23 -6.20 3.41 -5.26
C ALA A 23 -6.79 3.53 -6.67
N ASP A 24 -5.97 3.99 -7.60
CA ASP A 24 -6.28 3.99 -9.03
C ASP A 24 -6.10 2.58 -9.61
N TRP A 25 -7.14 1.75 -9.50
CA TRP A 25 -7.11 0.36 -9.93
C TRP A 25 -6.88 0.20 -11.44
N GLU A 26 -7.35 1.14 -12.26
CA GLU A 26 -7.12 1.12 -13.70
C GLU A 26 -5.61 1.31 -14.00
N PHE A 27 -4.98 2.31 -13.38
CA PHE A 27 -3.54 2.49 -13.47
C PHE A 27 -2.79 1.27 -12.94
N ILE A 28 -3.11 0.77 -11.75
CA ILE A 28 -2.45 -0.39 -11.14
C ILE A 28 -2.55 -1.64 -12.04
N ASN A 29 -3.70 -1.88 -12.65
CA ASN A 29 -3.92 -3.03 -13.52
C ASN A 29 -3.18 -2.92 -14.85
N SER A 30 -2.85 -1.71 -15.30
CA SER A 30 -2.05 -1.44 -16.51
C SER A 30 -0.54 -1.69 -16.35
N LEU A 31 -0.05 -1.77 -15.11
CA LEU A 31 1.38 -1.90 -14.82
C LEU A 31 1.92 -3.32 -15.08
N PRO A 32 3.24 -3.47 -15.26
CA PRO A 32 3.90 -4.77 -15.27
C PRO A 32 3.55 -5.60 -14.02
N PRO A 33 3.43 -6.94 -14.14
CA PRO A 33 2.94 -7.79 -13.05
C PRO A 33 3.65 -7.60 -11.71
N ARG A 34 4.97 -7.35 -11.73
CA ARG A 34 5.80 -7.16 -10.54
C ARG A 34 5.50 -5.85 -9.80
N GLN A 35 5.25 -4.76 -10.54
CA GLN A 35 4.87 -3.47 -9.95
C GLN A 35 3.44 -3.51 -9.42
N ARG A 36 2.52 -4.13 -10.16
CA ARG A 36 1.15 -4.37 -9.72
C ARG A 36 1.11 -5.16 -8.40
N ALA A 37 1.84 -6.28 -8.32
CA ALA A 37 1.92 -7.09 -7.11
C ALA A 37 2.49 -6.31 -5.91
N ALA A 38 3.50 -5.46 -6.13
CA ALA A 38 4.07 -4.61 -5.09
C ALA A 38 3.07 -3.57 -4.56
N LEU A 39 2.29 -2.92 -5.44
CA LEU A 39 1.28 -1.96 -5.02
C LEU A 39 0.12 -2.63 -4.29
N VAL A 40 -0.32 -3.81 -4.73
CA VAL A 40 -1.33 -4.60 -4.01
C VAL A 40 -0.81 -4.96 -2.61
N TYR A 41 0.43 -5.44 -2.49
CA TYR A 41 1.05 -5.70 -1.19
C TYR A 41 1.08 -4.43 -0.31
N TYR A 42 1.46 -3.29 -0.88
CA TYR A 42 1.47 -2.01 -0.17
C TYR A 42 0.08 -1.55 0.24
N ILE A 43 -0.99 -1.87 -0.50
CA ILE A 43 -2.39 -1.58 -0.12
C ILE A 43 -2.83 -2.43 1.09
N GLU A 44 -2.35 -3.67 1.18
CA GLU A 44 -2.73 -4.57 2.29
C GLU A 44 -1.97 -4.28 3.58
N THR A 45 -0.68 -3.91 3.46
CA THR A 45 0.27 -3.91 4.60
C THR A 45 0.76 -2.53 5.00
N GLY A 46 0.98 -1.63 4.05
CA GLY A 46 1.49 -0.27 4.30
C GLY A 46 3.01 -0.24 4.35
N ASP A 47 3.64 -1.41 4.19
CA ASP A 47 5.08 -1.59 4.24
C ASP A 47 5.71 -1.17 2.91
N LEU A 48 6.16 0.08 2.88
CA LEU A 48 6.84 0.68 1.73
C LEU A 48 8.16 -0.03 1.42
N TYR A 49 8.88 -0.50 2.45
CA TYR A 49 10.18 -1.12 2.28
C TYR A 49 10.03 -2.45 1.53
N VAL A 50 9.22 -3.39 2.03
CA VAL A 50 9.03 -4.69 1.39
C VAL A 50 8.40 -4.52 0.01
N ALA A 51 7.45 -3.60 -0.14
CA ALA A 51 6.84 -3.31 -1.45
C ALA A 51 7.89 -2.83 -2.49
N SER A 52 8.82 -1.95 -2.10
CA SER A 52 9.90 -1.51 -2.99
C SER A 52 10.80 -2.68 -3.45
N ARG A 53 11.08 -3.63 -2.54
CA ARG A 53 11.86 -4.85 -2.86
C ARG A 53 11.10 -5.77 -3.81
N ILE A 54 9.80 -5.96 -3.59
CA ILE A 54 8.92 -6.69 -4.50
C ILE A 54 8.94 -6.02 -5.88
N ALA A 55 8.83 -4.70 -5.95
CA ALA A 55 8.85 -3.95 -7.22
C ALA A 55 10.22 -4.00 -7.92
N GLY A 56 11.30 -4.25 -7.19
CA GLY A 56 12.67 -4.28 -7.73
C GLY A 56 13.25 -2.89 -7.98
N MET A 57 12.82 -1.90 -7.20
CA MET A 57 13.26 -0.50 -7.29
C MET A 57 13.59 0.06 -5.89
N SER A 58 14.12 1.27 -5.82
CA SER A 58 14.36 1.97 -4.56
C SER A 58 13.05 2.34 -3.84
N MET A 59 13.13 2.64 -2.55
CA MET A 59 11.97 3.12 -1.78
C MET A 59 11.43 4.45 -2.33
N GLU A 60 12.30 5.32 -2.82
CA GLU A 60 11.94 6.62 -3.39
C GLU A 60 11.16 6.45 -4.70
N GLU A 61 11.67 5.64 -5.63
CA GLU A 61 10.96 5.31 -6.89
C GLU A 61 9.61 4.61 -6.63
N PHE A 62 9.56 3.71 -5.64
CA PHE A 62 8.31 3.07 -5.26
C PHE A 62 7.33 4.06 -4.60
N ASN A 63 7.84 5.00 -3.81
CA ASN A 63 7.04 6.07 -3.21
C ASN A 63 6.40 6.95 -4.29
N GLU A 64 7.13 7.30 -5.35
CA GLU A 64 6.57 8.00 -6.51
C GLU A 64 5.53 7.15 -7.24
N LEU A 65 5.78 5.84 -7.39
CA LEU A 65 4.83 4.92 -8.01
C LEU A 65 3.50 4.84 -7.24
N ARG A 66 3.53 4.76 -5.90
CA ARG A 66 2.28 4.75 -5.10
C ARG A 66 1.52 6.07 -5.21
N ILE A 67 2.22 7.20 -5.35
CA ILE A 67 1.60 8.52 -5.50
C ILE A 67 0.89 8.59 -6.85
N ARG A 68 1.52 8.12 -7.93
CA ARG A 68 0.87 7.99 -9.25
C ARG A 68 -0.34 7.06 -9.23
N ALA A 69 -0.27 5.99 -8.44
CA ALA A 69 -1.38 5.08 -8.19
C ALA A 69 -2.44 5.63 -7.20
N LYS A 70 -2.32 6.88 -6.76
CA LYS A 70 -3.24 7.55 -5.80
C LYS A 70 -3.36 6.84 -4.44
N ILE A 71 -2.37 6.04 -4.05
CA ILE A 71 -2.40 5.32 -2.77
C ILE A 71 -1.79 6.21 -1.67
N PRO A 72 -2.58 6.66 -0.67
CA PRO A 72 -2.08 7.47 0.42
C PRO A 72 -1.11 6.68 1.33
N HIS A 73 -0.30 7.40 2.11
CA HIS A 73 0.51 6.81 3.18
C HIS A 73 -0.18 7.10 4.51
N VAL A 74 -0.87 6.10 5.03
CA VAL A 74 -1.65 6.15 6.27
C VAL A 74 -1.33 4.90 7.08
N ASN A 75 -1.00 5.10 8.37
CA ASN A 75 -0.68 4.07 9.36
C ASN A 75 -1.57 4.25 10.60
#